data_AF-A0A0Q6ELE8-F1
#
_entry.id   AF-A0A0Q6ELE8-F1
#
_cell.length_a   1.000
_cell.length_b   1.000
_cell.length_c   1.000
_cell.angle_alpha   90.00
_cell.angle_beta   90.00
_cell.angle_gamma   90.00
#
_symmetry.space_group_name_H-M   'P 1'
#
loop_
_entity.id
_entity.type
_entity.pdbx_description
1 polymer ?
#
loop_
_entity_poly.entity_id
_entity_poly.type
_entity_poly.pdbx_seq_one_letter_code
_entity_poly.pdbx_strand_id
1 'polypeptide(L)'
;MQGFPSEWDWSPATRMRDIDQMIANAVPAGLAEAIGRLILDRDRGESMPTLEPGFSKWLRTRGIVGQVLRNRRSQLGRARRLLGGRILADPAAELAALEATHGFAALSTGIRSDLRAALRLHAEWRALPSPMPRRARPMKLTDAVEETSGKREAA
;
A
#
# COMPACT_ATOMS: atom_id res chain seq x y z
N MET A 1 -7.29 -30.25 -7.61
CA MET A 1 -8.14 -29.06 -7.46
C MET A 1 -7.21 -27.85 -7.39
N GLN A 2 -7.56 -26.74 -8.05
CA GLN A 2 -6.63 -25.61 -8.23
C GLN A 2 -6.23 -24.98 -6.89
N GLY A 3 -4.93 -24.95 -6.57
CA GLY A 3 -4.36 -24.20 -5.44
C GLY A 3 -4.49 -24.83 -4.04
N PHE A 4 -5.21 -25.95 -3.89
CA PHE A 4 -5.30 -26.69 -2.62
C PHE A 4 -4.39 -27.93 -2.64
N PRO A 5 -3.78 -28.31 -1.49
CA PRO A 5 -3.00 -29.53 -1.37
C PRO A 5 -3.80 -30.78 -1.74
N SER A 6 -3.11 -31.83 -2.20
CA SER A 6 -3.73 -33.12 -2.53
C SER A 6 -4.45 -33.78 -1.35
N GLU A 7 -3.99 -33.47 -0.14
CA GLU A 7 -4.43 -33.99 1.14
C GLU A 7 -5.47 -33.11 1.84
N TRP A 8 -5.99 -32.07 1.16
CA TRP A 8 -6.99 -31.18 1.75
C TRP A 8 -8.29 -31.93 2.05
N ASP A 9 -8.74 -31.87 3.30
CA ASP A 9 -9.96 -32.53 3.74
C ASP A 9 -11.21 -31.71 3.37
N TRP A 10 -11.95 -32.22 2.39
CA TRP A 10 -13.24 -31.66 1.96
C TRP A 10 -14.45 -32.25 2.69
N SER A 11 -14.25 -33.22 3.58
CA SER A 11 -15.34 -33.88 4.33
C SER A 11 -16.24 -32.94 5.14
N PRO A 12 -15.78 -31.75 5.63
CA PRO A 12 -16.67 -30.80 6.28
C PRO A 12 -17.66 -30.10 5.33
N ALA A 13 -17.38 -30.07 4.03
CA ALA A 13 -18.27 -29.50 3.03
C ALA A 13 -19.27 -30.55 2.55
N THR A 14 -20.52 -30.46 3.02
CA THR A 14 -21.54 -31.50 2.78
C THR A 14 -22.05 -31.53 1.32
N ARG A 15 -21.92 -30.44 0.57
CA ARG A 15 -22.43 -30.32 -0.81
C ARG A 15 -21.32 -29.87 -1.76
N MET A 16 -21.33 -30.41 -2.98
CA MET A 16 -20.39 -30.03 -4.04
C MET A 16 -20.40 -28.52 -4.32
N ARG A 17 -21.59 -27.90 -4.31
CA ARG A 17 -21.72 -26.44 -4.47
C ARG A 17 -20.97 -25.63 -3.41
N ASP A 18 -20.83 -26.16 -2.19
CA ASP A 18 -20.19 -25.46 -1.08
C ASP A 18 -18.66 -25.52 -1.29
N ILE A 19 -18.16 -26.65 -1.82
CA ILE A 19 -16.78 -26.82 -2.28
C ILE A 19 -16.47 -25.84 -3.42
N ASP A 20 -17.32 -25.79 -4.45
CA ASP A 20 -17.16 -24.88 -5.59
C ASP A 20 -17.12 -23.42 -5.14
N GLN A 21 -18.00 -23.05 -4.20
CA GLN A 21 -18.05 -21.70 -3.63
C GLN A 21 -16.78 -21.36 -2.82
N MET A 22 -16.25 -22.32 -2.05
CA MET A 22 -15.00 -22.16 -1.31
C MET A 22 -13.81 -21.98 -2.26
N ILE A 23 -13.72 -22.79 -3.31
CA ILE A 23 -12.67 -22.67 -4.34
C ILE A 23 -12.78 -21.32 -5.05
N ALA A 24 -13.98 -20.91 -5.44
CA ALA A 24 -14.21 -19.65 -6.15
C ALA A 24 -13.87 -18.40 -5.31
N ASN A 25 -14.07 -18.46 -3.99
CA ASN A 25 -13.80 -17.35 -3.08
C ASN A 25 -12.37 -17.37 -2.51
N ALA A 26 -11.64 -18.47 -2.64
CA ALA A 26 -10.29 -18.59 -2.14
C ALA A 26 -9.35 -17.62 -2.87
N VAL A 27 -8.36 -17.12 -2.14
CA VAL A 27 -7.27 -16.37 -2.75
C VAL A 27 -6.42 -17.35 -3.56
N PRO A 28 -6.18 -17.12 -4.87
CA PRO A 28 -5.32 -18.00 -5.65
C PRO A 28 -3.93 -18.11 -5.03
N ALA A 29 -3.36 -19.32 -4.99
CA ALA A 29 -2.10 -19.59 -4.31
C ALA A 29 -0.95 -18.66 -4.77
N GLY A 30 -0.81 -18.42 -6.08
CA GLY A 30 0.22 -17.50 -6.60
C GLY A 30 0.02 -16.05 -6.18
N LEU A 31 -1.22 -15.60 -5.97
CA LEU A 31 -1.50 -14.28 -5.42
C LEU A 31 -1.14 -14.21 -3.93
N ALA A 32 -1.47 -15.25 -3.16
CA ALA A 32 -1.10 -15.35 -1.75
C ALA A 32 0.44 -15.34 -1.57
N GLU A 33 1.17 -16.08 -2.40
CA GLU A 33 2.63 -16.09 -2.43
C GLU A 33 3.20 -14.70 -2.73
N ALA A 34 2.70 -14.03 -3.77
CA ALA A 34 3.15 -12.70 -4.16
C ALA A 34 2.94 -11.66 -3.03
N ILE A 35 1.79 -11.72 -2.35
CA ILE A 35 1.50 -10.86 -1.18
C ILE A 35 2.44 -11.21 -0.02
N GLY A 36 2.61 -12.50 0.29
CA GLY A 36 3.50 -12.96 1.36
C GLY A 36 4.95 -12.52 1.16
N ARG A 37 5.46 -12.63 -0.07
CA ARG A 37 6.79 -12.15 -0.43
C ARG A 37 6.91 -10.64 -0.24
N LEU A 38 5.94 -9.86 -0.70
CA LEU A 38 5.93 -8.42 -0.49
C LEU A 38 5.93 -8.04 1.00
N ILE A 39 5.19 -8.78 1.84
CA ILE A 39 5.17 -8.58 3.30
C ILE A 39 6.56 -8.84 3.89
N LEU A 40 7.22 -9.94 3.51
CA LEU A 40 8.56 -10.28 3.98
C LEU A 40 9.61 -9.27 3.51
N ASP A 41 9.59 -8.90 2.23
CA ASP A 41 10.47 -7.88 1.67
C ASP A 41 10.27 -6.54 2.40
N ARG A 42 9.02 -6.22 2.79
CA ARG A 42 8.72 -5.00 3.55
C ARG A 42 9.20 -5.06 4.99
N ASP A 43 9.04 -6.21 5.66
CA ASP A 43 9.53 -6.42 7.02
C ASP A 43 11.07 -6.28 7.09
N ARG A 44 11.77 -6.77 6.06
CA ARG A 44 13.22 -6.63 5.89
C ARG A 44 13.66 -5.24 5.40
N GLY A 45 12.71 -4.37 5.00
CA GLY A 45 13.00 -3.06 4.43
C GLY A 45 13.54 -3.08 3.00
N GLU A 46 13.46 -4.21 2.31
CA GLU A 46 13.84 -4.40 0.90
C GLU A 46 12.83 -3.77 -0.06
N SER A 47 11.56 -3.66 0.36
CA SER A 47 10.52 -2.96 -0.39
C SER A 47 10.01 -1.71 0.35
N MET A 48 9.82 -0.62 -0.39
CA MET A 48 9.27 0.62 0.12
C MET A 48 8.06 1.06 -0.69
N PRO A 49 6.91 1.36 -0.07
CA PRO A 49 5.78 1.86 -0.82
C PRO A 49 6.09 3.24 -1.40
N THR A 50 5.78 3.41 -2.68
CA THR A 50 5.85 4.69 -3.36
C THR A 50 5.02 5.73 -2.62
N LEU A 51 5.54 6.95 -2.57
CA LEU A 51 4.89 8.09 -1.95
C LEU A 51 3.58 8.41 -2.68
N GLU A 52 2.47 8.49 -1.94
CA GLU A 52 1.13 8.57 -2.50
C GLU A 52 0.96 9.85 -3.35
N PRO A 53 0.44 9.77 -4.60
CA PRO A 53 0.22 10.95 -5.44
C PRO A 53 -0.68 12.01 -4.78
N GLY A 54 -1.64 11.56 -3.96
CA GLY A 54 -2.58 12.40 -3.22
C GLY A 54 -1.88 13.37 -2.25
N PHE A 55 -0.80 12.94 -1.61
CA PHE A 55 -0.05 13.80 -0.68
C PHE A 55 0.54 15.01 -1.40
N SER A 56 1.13 14.81 -2.59
CA SER A 56 1.69 15.93 -3.35
C SER A 56 0.62 16.86 -3.90
N LYS A 57 -0.55 16.34 -4.26
CA LYS A 57 -1.70 17.17 -4.62
C LYS A 57 -2.12 18.03 -3.44
N TRP A 58 -2.24 17.44 -2.25
CA TRP A 58 -2.61 18.15 -1.03
C TRP A 58 -1.60 19.24 -0.65
N LEU A 59 -0.29 18.96 -0.71
CA LEU A 59 0.74 19.98 -0.46
C LEU A 59 0.60 21.20 -1.38
N ARG A 60 0.30 20.98 -2.66
CA ARG A 60 0.06 22.09 -3.61
C ARG A 60 -1.17 22.92 -3.23
N THR A 61 -2.23 22.31 -2.69
CA THR A 61 -3.40 23.07 -2.21
C THR A 61 -3.07 23.99 -1.04
N ARG A 62 -1.99 23.71 -0.30
CA ARG A 62 -1.44 24.58 0.76
C ARG A 62 -0.40 25.58 0.25
N GLY A 63 -0.28 25.74 -1.07
CA GLY A 63 0.71 26.64 -1.70
C GLY A 63 2.15 26.10 -1.73
N ILE A 64 2.38 24.84 -1.31
CA ILE A 64 3.73 24.25 -1.32
C ILE A 64 4.04 23.73 -2.72
N VAL A 65 4.97 24.40 -3.41
CA VAL A 65 5.33 24.12 -4.81
C VAL A 65 6.87 24.13 -5.01
N GLY A 66 7.31 23.84 -6.23
CA GLY A 66 8.71 23.97 -6.64
C GLY A 66 9.70 23.12 -5.83
N GLN A 67 10.83 23.73 -5.45
CA GLN A 67 11.90 23.06 -4.70
C GLN A 67 11.44 22.61 -3.31
N VAL A 68 10.57 23.38 -2.65
CA VAL A 68 10.07 23.05 -1.31
C VAL A 68 9.26 21.75 -1.36
N LEU A 69 8.40 21.58 -2.36
CA LEU A 69 7.66 20.33 -2.57
C LEU A 69 8.60 19.13 -2.78
N ARG A 70 9.65 19.29 -3.60
CA ARG A 70 10.66 18.25 -3.83
C ARG A 70 11.39 17.88 -2.54
N ASN A 71 11.80 18.89 -1.76
CA ASN A 71 12.47 18.70 -0.48
C ASN A 71 11.57 17.95 0.51
N ARG A 72 10.29 18.33 0.65
CA ARG A 72 9.34 17.64 1.54
C ARG A 72 9.12 16.18 1.14
N ARG A 73 9.01 15.89 -0.16
CA ARG A 73 8.92 14.50 -0.67
C ARG A 73 10.19 13.71 -0.34
N SER A 74 11.36 14.30 -0.56
CA SER A 74 12.65 13.67 -0.27
C SER A 74 12.83 13.38 1.22
N GLN A 75 12.52 14.37 2.08
CA GLN A 75 12.58 14.24 3.53
C GLN A 75 11.62 13.14 4.02
N LEU A 76 10.38 13.11 3.54
CA LEU A 76 9.43 12.07 3.89
C LEU A 76 9.90 10.68 3.41
N GLY A 77 10.41 10.57 2.19
CA GLY A 77 10.99 9.32 1.68
C GLY A 77 12.15 8.83 2.55
N ARG A 78 13.05 9.74 2.96
CA ARG A 78 14.16 9.43 3.85
C ARG A 78 13.70 9.01 5.25
N ALA A 79 12.72 9.71 5.82
CA ALA A 79 12.15 9.35 7.13
C ALA A 79 11.52 7.95 7.07
N ARG A 80 10.76 7.66 6.00
CA ARG A 80 10.17 6.33 5.80
C ARG A 80 11.24 5.25 5.61
N ARG A 81 12.36 5.54 4.94
CA ARG A 81 13.49 4.59 4.81
C ARG A 81 14.05 4.20 6.17
N LEU A 82 14.25 5.17 7.05
CA LEU A 82 14.68 4.91 8.44
C LEU A 82 13.66 4.08 9.24
N LEU A 83 12.37 4.16 8.88
CA LEU A 83 11.33 3.34 9.48
C LEU A 83 11.15 1.96 8.81
N GLY A 84 11.96 1.60 7.80
CA GLY A 84 11.78 0.37 7.02
C GLY A 84 10.50 0.37 6.18
N GLY A 85 10.02 1.55 5.77
CA GLY A 85 8.79 1.69 4.98
C GLY A 85 7.51 1.48 5.76
N ARG A 86 7.60 1.31 7.08
CA ARG A 86 6.45 1.27 7.98
C ARG A 86 5.80 2.64 8.05
N ILE A 87 4.48 2.63 8.12
CA ILE A 87 3.63 3.79 8.35
C ILE A 87 2.76 3.41 9.54
N LEU A 88 2.89 4.12 10.66
CA LEU A 88 2.15 3.80 11.88
C LEU A 88 0.84 4.59 11.94
N ALA A 89 -0.16 4.01 12.60
CA ALA A 89 -1.47 4.63 12.77
C ALA A 89 -1.39 5.84 13.72
N ASP A 90 -0.65 5.71 14.81
CA ASP A 90 -0.39 6.81 15.74
C ASP A 90 0.84 7.62 15.30
N PRO A 91 0.69 8.93 15.01
CA PRO A 91 1.81 9.80 14.66
C PRO A 91 2.86 9.94 15.77
N ALA A 92 2.46 9.84 17.05
CA ALA A 92 3.40 9.94 18.16
C ALA A 92 4.30 8.70 18.22
N ALA A 93 3.73 7.50 18.13
CA ALA A 93 4.47 6.25 17.99
C ALA A 93 5.38 6.25 16.76
N GLU A 94 4.94 6.82 15.63
CA GLU A 94 5.76 6.94 14.42
C GLU A 94 7.01 7.80 14.62
N LEU A 95 6.85 8.94 15.29
CA LEU A 95 7.98 9.82 15.63
C LEU A 95 8.93 9.16 16.63
N ALA A 96 8.41 8.50 17.66
CA ALA A 96 9.22 7.78 18.63
C ALA A 96 10.02 6.64 17.96
N ALA A 97 9.40 5.91 17.04
CA ALA A 97 10.07 4.87 16.26
C ALA A 97 11.20 5.46 15.40
N LEU A 98 10.97 6.62 14.75
CA LEU A 98 12.01 7.29 13.95
C LEU A 98 13.20 7.70 14.83
N GLU A 99 12.93 8.23 16.02
CA GLU A 99 13.97 8.66 16.95
C GLU A 99 14.78 7.51 17.53
N ALA A 100 14.14 6.35 17.71
CA ALA A 100 14.80 5.12 18.15
C ALA A 100 15.62 4.43 17.04
N THR A 101 15.41 4.77 15.76
CA THR A 101 16.15 4.15 14.66
C THR A 101 17.65 4.46 14.72
N HIS A 102 18.46 3.41 14.58
CA HIS A 102 19.91 3.55 14.45
C HIS A 102 20.28 4.49 13.29
N GLY A 103 21.24 5.39 13.54
CA GLY A 103 21.67 6.40 12.57
C GLY A 103 20.81 7.66 12.51
N PHE A 104 19.60 7.71 13.09
CA PHE A 104 18.83 8.96 13.20
C PHE A 104 19.54 9.98 14.09
N ALA A 105 20.05 9.53 15.24
CA ALA A 105 20.78 10.38 16.18
C ALA A 105 22.08 10.97 15.61
N ALA A 106 22.70 10.29 14.63
CA ALA A 106 23.92 10.74 13.96
C ALA A 106 23.68 11.84 12.91
N LEU A 107 22.42 12.12 12.57
CA LEU A 107 22.07 13.18 11.62
C LEU A 107 22.19 14.57 12.24
N SER A 108 22.48 15.57 11.40
CA SER A 108 22.51 16.96 11.84
C SER A 108 21.14 17.38 12.40
N THR A 109 21.15 18.33 13.35
CA THR A 109 19.93 18.82 14.01
C THR A 109 18.90 19.35 13.01
N GLY A 110 19.35 20.04 11.96
CA GLY A 110 18.48 20.51 10.87
C GLY A 110 17.78 19.35 10.15
N ILE A 111 18.53 18.32 9.77
CA ILE A 111 17.97 17.13 9.09
C ILE A 111 16.99 16.41 10.03
N ARG A 112 17.34 16.20 11.30
CA ARG A 112 16.43 15.57 12.27
C ARG A 112 15.11 16.32 12.40
N SER A 113 15.17 17.66 12.48
CA SER A 113 13.98 18.51 12.53
C SER A 113 13.12 18.37 11.28
N ASP A 114 13.75 18.43 10.11
CA ASP A 114 13.08 18.30 8.81
C ASP A 114 12.38 16.95 8.63
N LEU A 115 13.01 15.86 9.04
CA LEU A 115 12.42 14.52 8.94
C LEU A 115 11.18 14.38 9.84
N ARG A 116 11.23 14.89 11.08
CA ARG A 116 10.06 14.92 11.97
C ARG A 116 8.93 15.77 11.38
N ALA A 117 9.26 16.95 10.85
CA ALA A 117 8.29 17.85 10.23
C ALA A 117 7.61 17.18 9.03
N ALA A 118 8.38 16.46 8.20
CA ALA A 118 7.84 15.73 7.06
C ALA A 118 6.89 14.59 7.47
N LEU A 119 7.20 13.83 8.52
CA LEU A 119 6.30 12.80 9.05
C LEU A 119 5.01 13.39 9.62
N ARG A 120 5.10 14.46 10.42
CA ARG A 120 3.92 15.16 10.97
C ARG A 120 3.00 15.66 9.85
N LEU A 121 3.58 16.24 8.81
CA LEU A 121 2.83 16.76 7.68
C LEU A 121 2.14 15.64 6.87
N HIS A 122 2.77 14.47 6.75
CA HIS A 122 2.15 13.30 6.12
C HIS A 122 1.05 12.69 6.99
N ALA A 123 1.25 12.63 8.30
CA ALA A 123 0.22 12.21 9.25
C ALA A 123 -1.00 13.12 9.21
N GLU A 124 -0.80 14.45 9.16
CA GLU A 124 -1.88 15.43 8.99
C GLU A 124 -2.69 15.14 7.73
N TRP A 125 -2.02 14.90 6.60
CA TRP A 125 -2.70 14.55 5.35
C TRP A 125 -3.48 13.23 5.45
N ARG A 126 -2.92 12.21 6.09
CA ARG A 126 -3.57 10.90 6.29
C ARG A 126 -4.78 10.98 7.20
N ALA A 127 -4.80 11.91 8.14
CA ALA A 127 -5.93 12.14 9.04
C ALA A 127 -7.12 12.83 8.36
N LEU A 128 -6.92 13.41 7.17
CA LEU A 128 -8.02 14.00 6.43
C LEU A 128 -8.99 12.91 5.99
N PRO A 129 -10.31 13.15 6.10
CA PRO A 129 -11.29 12.24 5.52
C PRO A 129 -10.98 12.10 4.03
N SER A 130 -10.70 10.87 3.60
CA SER A 130 -10.53 10.59 2.17
C SER A 130 -11.76 11.14 1.47
N PRO A 131 -11.62 12.00 0.44
CA PRO A 131 -12.78 12.43 -0.31
C PRO A 131 -13.42 11.15 -0.82
N MET A 132 -14.61 10.82 -0.29
CA MET A 132 -15.31 9.59 -0.65
C MET A 132 -15.23 9.46 -2.17
N PRO A 133 -14.84 8.29 -2.72
CA PRO A 133 -14.93 8.12 -4.16
C PRO A 133 -16.36 8.48 -4.51
N ARG A 134 -16.56 9.52 -5.37
CA ARG A 134 -17.86 9.80 -5.98
C ARG A 134 -18.29 8.44 -6.50
N ARG A 135 -19.34 7.84 -5.89
CA ARG A 135 -19.78 6.45 -6.14
C ARG A 135 -19.54 6.17 -7.62
N ALA A 136 -18.54 5.34 -7.90
CA ALA A 136 -18.27 4.97 -9.28
C ALA A 136 -19.60 4.44 -9.80
N ARG A 137 -20.12 5.09 -10.84
CA ARG A 137 -21.35 4.67 -11.52
C ARG A 137 -21.16 3.17 -11.77
N PRO A 138 -22.06 2.28 -11.30
CA PRO A 138 -21.82 0.84 -11.36
C PRO A 138 -21.54 0.48 -12.81
N MET A 139 -20.29 0.10 -13.08
CA MET A 139 -19.87 -0.36 -14.39
C MET A 139 -20.60 -1.68 -14.59
N LYS A 140 -21.50 -1.71 -15.57
CA LYS A 140 -22.29 -2.91 -15.84
C LYS A 140 -21.32 -3.99 -16.29
N LEU A 141 -21.41 -5.15 -15.66
CA LEU A 141 -20.58 -6.34 -15.88
C LEU A 141 -20.61 -6.85 -17.35
N THR A 142 -21.52 -6.32 -18.17
CA THR A 142 -21.64 -6.62 -19.60
C THR A 142 -20.49 -6.09 -20.44
N ASP A 143 -19.79 -5.06 -20.00
CA ASP A 143 -18.78 -4.38 -20.84
C ASP A 143 -17.40 -5.05 -20.79
N ALA A 144 -17.18 -6.00 -19.85
CA ALA A 144 -15.89 -6.66 -19.66
C ALA A 144 -15.67 -7.89 -20.57
N VAL A 145 -16.72 -8.40 -21.22
CA VAL A 145 -16.66 -9.64 -22.01
C VAL A 145 -16.29 -9.35 -23.49
N GLU A 146 -16.57 -8.16 -24.02
CA GLU A 146 -16.28 -7.86 -25.42
C GLU A 146 -14.80 -7.56 -25.71
N GLU A 147 -14.04 -7.04 -24.74
CA GLU A 147 -12.65 -6.61 -24.98
C GLU A 147 -11.65 -7.77 -25.12
N THR A 148 -12.01 -8.97 -24.65
CA THR A 148 -11.17 -10.17 -24.77
C THR A 148 -11.51 -11.07 -25.96
N SER A 149 -12.68 -10.91 -26.59
CA SER A 149 -13.06 -11.71 -27.76
C SER A 149 -12.51 -11.14 -29.08
N GLY A 150 -12.34 -9.81 -29.19
CA GLY A 150 -11.85 -9.17 -30.43
C GLY A 150 -10.36 -9.33 -30.73
N LYS A 151 -9.55 -9.83 -29.77
CA LYS A 151 -8.09 -9.99 -29.95
C LYS A 151 -7.63 -11.39 -30.35
N ARG A 152 -8.53 -12.37 -30.48
CA ARG A 152 -8.17 -13.76 -30.82
C ARG A 152 -8.46 -14.19 -32.26
N GLU A 153 -9.05 -13.34 -33.10
CA GLU A 153 -9.37 -13.69 -34.51
C GLU A 153 -8.42 -13.10 -35.56
N ALA A 154 -7.27 -12.55 -35.17
CA ALA A 154 -6.25 -12.09 -36.11
C ALA A 154 -4.94 -12.89 -35.94
N ALA A 155 -4.95 -14.14 -36.40
CA ALA A 155 -3.76 -14.92 -36.73
C ALA A 155 -4.11 -15.95 -37.82
#